data_AF-A0A5Q0GWI3-F1
#
_entry.id   AF-A0A5Q0GWI3-F1
#
_cell.length_a   1.000
_cell.length_b   1.000
_cell.length_c   1.000
_cell.angle_alpha   90.00
_cell.angle_beta   90.00
_cell.angle_gamma   90.00
#
_symmetry.space_group_name_H-M   'P 1'
#
loop_
_entity.id
_entity.type
_entity.pdbx_description
1 polymer ?
#
loop_
_entity_poly.entity_id
_entity_poly.type
_entity_poly.pdbx_seq_one_letter_code
_entity_poly.pdbx_strand_id
1 'polypeptide(L)'
;MAIAEVCRALEGVPGVRVTALADRVWVHVPAIGDAVRVDVAAIRRHEPIRAPDGSPAVEFTLGDEHGTWPLIVTSTDVVYRPAGPRAVLVPAPEHRVGSAPHLVAYSEMERAAERLALDGERPGLAELSGLGAALLLVRCFIVGATLVGLRPVRGAGWWQRAWAAVGGDVPLPPFRADPVWDELVLAGPPEEGGAAVADFRRLEPGLTVVGLDDSFASSWRSRVPVAPAVFAGTLLRGLAGARARVALHPDGSGAVDVALGSGGAVRFGWSDVDELRVAEVGGAHHDLLRRLLLNTERLAALLGFGRVVFAAGVDAVAAAPGGYPRDPELFRLLRHSR
;
A
#
# COMPACT_ATOMS: atom_id res chain seq x y z
N MET A 1 0.27 -13.87 26.58
CA MET A 1 1.20 -14.54 25.64
C MET A 1 2.56 -13.83 25.69
N ALA A 2 3.66 -14.47 25.30
CA ALA A 2 4.97 -13.81 25.23
C ALA A 2 5.18 -13.11 23.86
N ILE A 3 5.86 -11.95 23.83
CA ILE A 3 6.18 -11.23 22.58
C ILE A 3 6.92 -12.11 21.57
N ALA A 4 7.88 -12.90 22.05
CA ALA A 4 8.68 -13.79 21.21
C ALA A 4 7.81 -14.82 20.47
N GLU A 5 6.68 -15.22 21.07
CA GLU A 5 5.73 -16.15 20.46
C GLU A 5 4.97 -15.49 19.30
N VAL A 6 4.50 -14.25 19.50
CA VAL A 6 3.84 -13.45 18.45
C VAL A 6 4.79 -13.20 17.27
N CYS A 7 6.03 -12.81 17.57
CA CYS A 7 7.04 -12.56 16.54
C CYS A 7 7.31 -13.82 15.71
N ARG A 8 7.48 -14.98 16.38
CA ARG A 8 7.70 -16.27 15.71
C ARG A 8 6.51 -16.69 14.84
N ALA A 9 5.28 -16.43 15.28
CA ALA A 9 4.10 -16.71 14.46
C ALA A 9 4.16 -15.93 13.13
N LEU A 10 4.53 -14.65 13.20
CA LEU A 10 4.60 -13.74 12.05
C LEU A 10 5.82 -13.97 11.15
N GLU A 11 6.90 -14.58 11.63
CA GLU A 11 8.06 -14.97 10.79
C GLU A 11 7.65 -15.88 9.62
N GLY A 12 6.56 -16.63 9.75
CA GLY A 12 6.00 -17.46 8.70
C GLY A 12 5.25 -16.71 7.60
N VAL A 13 4.99 -15.40 7.74
CA VAL A 13 4.24 -14.58 6.77
C VAL A 13 5.20 -13.74 5.93
N PRO A 14 5.39 -14.06 4.63
CA PRO A 14 6.38 -13.37 3.81
C PRO A 14 6.13 -11.85 3.69
N GLY A 15 7.19 -11.05 3.76
CA GLY A 15 7.12 -9.60 3.51
C GLY A 15 6.60 -8.74 4.66
N VAL A 16 5.97 -9.35 5.67
CA VAL A 16 5.60 -8.68 6.92
C VAL A 16 6.86 -8.34 7.71
N ARG A 17 6.88 -7.15 8.33
CA ARG A 17 7.95 -6.76 9.24
C ARG A 17 7.40 -6.53 10.63
N VAL A 18 8.08 -7.08 11.63
CA VAL A 18 7.64 -7.02 13.01
C VAL A 18 8.59 -6.15 13.81
N THR A 19 8.05 -5.16 14.50
CA THR A 19 8.76 -4.38 15.51
C THR A 19 8.08 -4.62 16.85
N ALA A 20 8.83 -5.04 17.86
CA ALA A 20 8.31 -5.20 19.21
C ALA A 20 8.88 -4.12 20.13
N LEU A 21 8.00 -3.48 20.91
CA LEU A 21 8.40 -2.51 21.93
C LEU A 21 7.50 -2.67 23.15
N ALA A 22 8.14 -2.88 24.32
CA ALA A 22 7.48 -3.08 25.60
C ALA A 22 6.49 -4.26 25.61
N ASP A 23 5.19 -4.00 25.59
CA ASP A 23 4.07 -4.96 25.64
C ASP A 23 3.28 -5.02 24.32
N ARG A 24 3.82 -4.38 23.26
CA ARG A 24 3.15 -4.22 21.98
C ARG A 24 3.99 -4.71 20.82
N VAL A 25 3.29 -5.17 19.79
CA VAL A 25 3.86 -5.62 18.52
C VAL A 25 3.26 -4.78 17.40
N TRP A 26 4.11 -4.19 16.58
CA TRP A 26 3.75 -3.51 15.35
C TRP A 26 4.05 -4.44 14.20
N VAL A 27 3.01 -4.76 13.44
CA VAL A 27 3.09 -5.64 12.28
C VAL A 27 2.92 -4.77 11.06
N HIS A 28 4.04 -4.41 10.44
CA HIS A 28 4.06 -3.61 9.23
C HIS A 28 3.78 -4.51 8.04
N VAL A 29 2.79 -4.13 7.24
CA VAL A 29 2.40 -4.82 6.01
C VAL A 29 2.69 -3.86 4.84
N PRO A 30 3.87 -3.96 4.19
CA PRO A 30 4.29 -2.98 3.20
C PRO A 30 3.31 -2.80 2.04
N ALA A 31 2.59 -3.86 1.66
CA ALA A 31 1.63 -3.83 0.56
C ALA A 31 0.45 -2.86 0.78
N ILE A 32 0.03 -2.64 2.03
CA ILE A 32 -1.01 -1.65 2.37
C ILE A 32 -0.40 -0.32 2.85
N GLY A 33 0.92 -0.24 2.99
CA GLY A 33 1.61 0.97 3.45
C GLY A 33 1.34 1.33 4.91
N ASP A 34 0.81 0.40 5.72
CA ASP A 34 0.42 0.64 7.11
C ASP A 34 0.92 -0.48 8.05
N ALA A 35 0.67 -0.31 9.35
CA ALA A 35 0.99 -1.27 10.39
C ALA A 35 -0.19 -1.47 11.33
N VAL A 36 -0.45 -2.72 11.68
CA VAL A 36 -1.37 -3.04 12.77
C VAL A 36 -0.62 -3.07 14.10
N ARG A 37 -1.13 -2.34 15.09
CA ARG A 37 -0.60 -2.33 16.46
C ARG A 37 -1.38 -3.31 17.32
N VAL A 38 -0.73 -4.40 17.71
CA VAL A 38 -1.34 -5.44 18.54
C VAL A 38 -0.79 -5.37 19.96
N ASP A 39 -1.69 -5.27 20.93
CA ASP A 39 -1.37 -5.46 22.34
C ASP A 39 -1.27 -6.97 22.63
N VAL A 40 -0.13 -7.41 23.15
CA VAL A 40 0.11 -8.83 23.41
C VAL A 40 -0.81 -9.38 24.51
N ALA A 41 -1.29 -8.53 25.43
CA ALA A 41 -2.26 -8.91 26.44
C ALA A 41 -3.66 -9.19 25.84
N ALA A 42 -3.98 -8.57 24.71
CA ALA A 42 -5.24 -8.78 24.01
C ALA A 42 -5.28 -10.11 23.24
N ILE A 43 -4.12 -10.69 22.91
CA ILE A 43 -4.09 -11.91 22.10
C ILE A 43 -4.38 -13.15 22.98
N ARG A 44 -5.46 -13.86 22.64
CA ARG A 44 -5.93 -15.06 23.34
C ARG A 44 -5.38 -16.35 22.74
N ARG A 45 -5.26 -16.39 21.41
CA ARG A 45 -4.63 -17.49 20.64
C ARG A 45 -4.12 -16.95 19.31
N HIS A 46 -3.19 -17.68 18.72
CA HIS A 46 -2.77 -17.50 17.32
C HIS A 46 -2.75 -18.85 16.62
N GLU A 47 -3.02 -18.84 15.32
CA GLU A 47 -3.01 -20.03 14.47
C GLU A 47 -2.40 -19.68 13.10
N PRO A 48 -1.40 -20.45 12.62
CA PRO A 48 -0.94 -20.33 11.26
C PRO A 48 -2.02 -20.90 10.32
N ILE A 49 -2.45 -20.09 9.36
CA ILE A 49 -3.49 -20.43 8.40
C ILE A 49 -2.99 -20.21 6.95
N ARG A 50 -3.86 -20.48 5.98
CA ARG A 50 -3.62 -20.18 4.57
C ARG A 50 -4.67 -19.20 4.08
N ALA A 51 -4.23 -18.15 3.41
CA ALA A 51 -5.12 -17.25 2.70
C ALA A 51 -5.77 -17.98 1.50
N PRO A 52 -6.85 -17.44 0.91
CA PRO A 52 -7.53 -18.07 -0.22
C PRO A 52 -6.64 -18.34 -1.44
N ASP A 53 -5.57 -17.55 -1.62
CA ASP A 53 -4.56 -17.72 -2.68
C ASP A 53 -3.47 -18.77 -2.34
N GLY A 54 -3.59 -19.43 -1.18
CA GLY A 54 -2.62 -20.42 -0.68
C GLY A 54 -1.39 -19.81 0.02
N SER A 55 -1.28 -18.49 0.09
CA SER A 55 -0.16 -17.84 0.78
C SER A 55 -0.24 -18.05 2.30
N PRO A 56 0.92 -18.08 3.00
CA PRO A 56 0.94 -18.16 4.46
C PRO A 56 0.27 -16.93 5.10
N ALA A 57 -0.50 -17.17 6.15
CA ALA A 57 -1.12 -16.12 6.95
C ALA A 57 -1.16 -16.56 8.43
N VAL A 58 -1.42 -15.60 9.31
CA VAL A 58 -1.61 -15.88 10.75
C VAL A 58 -2.92 -15.26 11.20
N GLU A 59 -3.78 -16.06 11.82
CA GLU A 59 -4.94 -15.58 12.53
C GLU A 59 -4.61 -15.38 14.01
N PHE A 60 -4.79 -14.16 14.50
CA PHE A 60 -4.86 -13.85 15.92
C PHE A 60 -6.32 -13.76 16.34
N THR A 61 -6.68 -14.46 17.40
CA THR A 61 -7.93 -14.14 18.11
C THR A 61 -7.59 -13.18 19.24
N LEU A 62 -8.05 -11.95 19.06
CA LEU A 62 -7.96 -10.90 20.04
C LEU A 62 -9.17 -10.96 20.97
N GLY A 63 -9.05 -10.42 22.17
CA GLY A 63 -10.20 -10.24 23.04
C GLY A 63 -9.92 -9.46 24.30
N ASP A 64 -10.97 -8.83 24.79
CA ASP A 64 -11.04 -8.03 26.01
C ASP A 64 -12.26 -8.45 26.84
N GLU A 65 -12.70 -7.59 27.75
CA GLU A 65 -13.93 -7.78 28.55
C GLU A 65 -15.23 -7.74 27.73
N HIS A 66 -15.20 -7.23 26.50
CA HIS A 66 -16.35 -7.08 25.61
C HIS A 66 -16.47 -8.23 24.59
N GLY A 67 -15.49 -9.13 24.52
CA GLY A 67 -15.55 -10.36 23.75
C GLY A 67 -14.30 -10.63 22.93
N THR A 68 -14.43 -11.46 21.89
CA THR A 68 -13.32 -11.84 21.01
C THR A 68 -13.59 -11.48 19.56
N TRP A 69 -12.51 -11.22 18.82
CA TRP A 69 -12.54 -10.92 17.39
C TRP A 69 -11.28 -11.41 16.67
N PRO A 70 -11.39 -11.76 15.39
CA PRO A 70 -10.26 -12.19 14.59
C PRO A 70 -9.48 -10.98 14.03
N LEU A 71 -8.17 -11.18 13.91
CA LEU A 71 -7.24 -10.37 13.15
C LEU A 71 -6.36 -11.31 12.33
N ILE A 72 -6.49 -11.29 11.01
CA ILE A 72 -5.69 -12.11 10.11
C ILE A 72 -4.66 -11.22 9.43
N VAL A 73 -3.40 -11.60 9.50
CA VAL A 73 -2.30 -10.92 8.83
C VAL A 73 -1.82 -11.78 7.66
N THR A 74 -1.79 -11.20 6.47
CA THR A 74 -1.19 -11.81 5.27
C THR A 74 0.01 -11.00 4.81
N SER A 75 0.70 -11.48 3.77
CA SER A 75 1.80 -10.75 3.13
C SER A 75 1.33 -9.46 2.43
N THR A 76 0.05 -9.40 2.06
CA THR A 76 -0.53 -8.36 1.21
C THR A 76 -1.58 -7.51 1.90
N ASP A 77 -2.14 -7.96 3.03
CA ASP A 77 -3.28 -7.30 3.66
C ASP A 77 -3.42 -7.63 5.15
N VAL A 78 -4.37 -6.95 5.79
CA VAL A 78 -4.86 -7.23 7.14
C VAL A 78 -6.38 -7.39 7.07
N VAL A 79 -6.89 -8.51 7.54
CA VAL A 79 -8.31 -8.84 7.50
C VAL A 79 -8.88 -8.88 8.92
N TYR A 80 -10.01 -8.23 9.13
CA TYR A 80 -10.61 -8.06 10.46
C TYR A 80 -12.14 -8.07 10.39
N ARG A 81 -12.77 -8.20 11.55
CA ARG A 81 -14.24 -8.11 11.67
C ARG A 81 -14.69 -6.65 11.72
N PRO A 82 -15.63 -6.22 10.87
CA PRO A 82 -16.30 -4.92 11.00
C PRO A 82 -16.94 -4.68 12.38
N ALA A 83 -17.02 -3.42 12.79
CA ALA A 83 -17.89 -3.06 13.90
C ALA A 83 -19.37 -3.19 13.50
N GLY A 84 -20.26 -3.41 14.48
CA GLY A 84 -21.70 -3.40 14.23
C GLY A 84 -22.27 -1.97 14.16
N PRO A 85 -23.40 -1.73 13.48
CA PRO A 85 -24.05 -0.40 13.42
C PRO A 85 -24.34 0.24 14.78
N ARG A 86 -24.59 -0.59 15.81
CA ARG A 86 -24.81 -0.13 17.20
C ARG A 86 -23.59 0.52 17.84
N ALA A 87 -22.38 0.25 17.32
CA ALA A 87 -21.16 0.87 17.78
C ALA A 87 -21.00 2.31 17.25
N VAL A 88 -21.60 2.61 16.09
CA VAL A 88 -21.38 3.88 15.37
C VAL A 88 -22.56 4.84 15.40
N LEU A 89 -23.79 4.34 15.62
CA LEU A 89 -25.00 5.17 15.65
C LEU A 89 -25.47 5.49 17.08
N VAL A 90 -26.15 6.64 17.24
CA VAL A 90 -26.99 6.95 18.41
C VAL A 90 -28.43 6.54 18.09
N PRO A 91 -29.12 5.72 18.92
CA PRO A 91 -30.38 5.10 18.54
C PRO A 91 -31.63 5.92 18.90
N ALA A 92 -32.73 5.62 18.20
CA ALA A 92 -34.06 5.46 18.81
C ALA A 92 -34.80 4.21 18.29
N PRO A 93 -34.53 3.71 17.06
CA PRO A 93 -34.67 2.28 16.75
C PRO A 93 -33.45 1.69 16.01
N GLU A 94 -33.39 0.35 15.94
CA GLU A 94 -32.28 -0.42 15.39
C GLU A 94 -32.19 -0.29 13.86
N HIS A 95 -31.17 0.40 13.34
CA HIS A 95 -30.86 0.38 11.90
C HIS A 95 -30.06 -0.89 11.58
N ARG A 96 -30.65 -1.81 10.81
CA ARG A 96 -30.02 -3.07 10.41
C ARG A 96 -29.46 -2.97 9.00
N VAL A 97 -28.18 -3.28 8.86
CA VAL A 97 -27.56 -3.54 7.55
C VAL A 97 -27.83 -5.01 7.21
N GLY A 98 -28.65 -5.27 6.20
CA GLY A 98 -29.14 -6.62 5.88
C GLY A 98 -28.07 -7.61 5.40
N SER A 99 -26.92 -7.13 4.92
CA SER A 99 -25.83 -7.96 4.40
C SER A 99 -24.46 -7.31 4.61
N ALA A 100 -23.99 -7.27 5.86
CA ALA A 100 -22.61 -6.87 6.15
C ALA A 100 -21.69 -8.10 6.07
N PRO A 101 -20.48 -7.98 5.46
CA PRO A 101 -19.53 -9.08 5.45
C PRO A 101 -19.03 -9.38 6.87
N HIS A 102 -18.76 -10.66 7.15
CA HIS A 102 -18.24 -11.09 8.46
C HIS A 102 -16.79 -10.65 8.69
N LEU A 103 -16.02 -10.56 7.61
CA LEU A 103 -14.64 -10.13 7.58
C LEU A 103 -14.45 -9.17 6.40
N VAL A 104 -13.56 -8.20 6.56
CA VAL A 104 -13.19 -7.26 5.51
C VAL A 104 -11.68 -7.07 5.52
N ALA A 105 -11.08 -6.99 4.33
CA ALA A 105 -9.68 -6.66 4.18
C ALA A 105 -9.46 -5.15 4.27
N TYR A 106 -8.33 -4.70 4.80
CA TYR A 106 -8.01 -3.27 4.91
C TYR A 106 -8.02 -2.60 3.53
N SER A 107 -7.41 -3.23 2.52
CA SER A 107 -7.43 -2.70 1.15
C SER A 107 -8.83 -2.64 0.54
N GLU A 108 -9.74 -3.54 0.93
CA GLU A 108 -11.13 -3.54 0.46
C GLU A 108 -11.92 -2.40 1.08
N MET A 109 -11.73 -2.16 2.39
CA MET A 109 -12.29 -0.99 3.07
C MET A 109 -11.83 0.31 2.38
N GLU A 110 -10.54 0.48 2.11
CA GLU A 110 -10.04 1.70 1.45
C GLU A 110 -10.69 1.90 0.07
N ARG A 111 -10.71 0.85 -0.76
CA ARG A 111 -11.34 0.90 -2.08
C ARG A 111 -12.86 1.15 -2.00
N ALA A 112 -13.53 0.62 -0.99
CA ALA A 112 -14.96 0.86 -0.78
C ALA A 112 -15.24 2.32 -0.39
N ALA A 113 -14.43 2.89 0.50
CA ALA A 113 -14.54 4.29 0.90
C ALA A 113 -14.28 5.23 -0.29
N GLU A 114 -13.24 4.94 -1.09
CA GLU A 114 -12.90 5.72 -2.28
C GLU A 114 -14.03 5.69 -3.32
N ARG A 115 -14.51 4.49 -3.70
CA ARG A 115 -15.63 4.35 -4.65
C ARG A 115 -16.86 5.12 -4.18
N LEU A 116 -17.16 5.02 -2.88
CA LEU A 116 -18.30 5.70 -2.28
C LEU A 116 -18.20 7.22 -2.40
N ALA A 117 -17.00 7.79 -2.20
CA ALA A 117 -16.76 9.22 -2.39
C ALA A 117 -16.95 9.64 -3.84
N LEU A 118 -16.35 8.89 -4.78
CA LEU A 118 -16.46 9.17 -6.21
C LEU A 118 -17.89 9.04 -6.73
N ASP A 119 -18.63 8.06 -6.24
CA ASP A 119 -20.04 7.88 -6.59
C ASP A 119 -20.89 9.03 -6.02
N GLY A 120 -20.68 9.41 -4.76
CA GLY A 120 -21.37 10.52 -4.09
C GLY A 120 -21.25 11.88 -4.79
N GLU A 121 -20.18 12.08 -5.57
CA GLU A 121 -19.95 13.30 -6.35
C GLU A 121 -20.65 13.31 -7.72
N ARG A 122 -21.23 12.18 -8.15
CA ARG A 122 -21.89 12.10 -9.45
C ARG A 122 -23.24 12.82 -9.44
N PRO A 123 -23.52 13.71 -10.41
CA PRO A 123 -24.83 14.32 -10.55
C PRO A 123 -25.93 13.28 -10.78
N GLY A 124 -27.09 13.46 -10.15
CA GLY A 124 -28.29 12.66 -10.44
C GLY A 124 -28.34 11.27 -9.77
N LEU A 125 -27.63 11.07 -8.66
CA LEU A 125 -27.74 9.87 -7.82
C LEU A 125 -29.20 9.61 -7.40
N ALA A 126 -29.79 8.53 -7.92
CA ALA A 126 -31.20 8.19 -7.68
C ALA A 126 -31.45 7.32 -6.44
N GLU A 127 -30.41 6.72 -5.82
CA GLU A 127 -30.55 5.73 -4.74
C GLU A 127 -29.88 6.16 -3.42
N LEU A 128 -30.41 7.19 -2.77
CA LEU A 128 -29.87 7.73 -1.51
C LEU A 128 -29.89 6.74 -0.35
N SER A 129 -30.86 5.82 -0.31
CA SER A 129 -30.94 4.78 0.74
C SER A 129 -29.78 3.79 0.65
N GLY A 130 -29.44 3.33 -0.56
CA GLY A 130 -28.29 2.45 -0.80
C GLY A 130 -26.98 3.15 -0.43
N LEU A 131 -26.87 4.42 -0.78
CA LEU A 131 -25.71 5.25 -0.44
C LEU A 131 -25.56 5.44 1.08
N GLY A 132 -26.64 5.71 1.79
CA GLY A 132 -26.65 5.76 3.25
C GLY A 132 -26.21 4.44 3.89
N ALA A 133 -26.74 3.31 3.42
CA ALA A 133 -26.31 2.00 3.91
C ALA A 133 -24.81 1.74 3.67
N ALA A 134 -24.29 2.14 2.50
CA ALA A 134 -22.87 2.02 2.17
C ALA A 134 -21.99 2.91 3.05
N LEU A 135 -22.38 4.18 3.29
CA LEU A 135 -21.73 5.09 4.23
C LEU A 135 -21.66 4.49 5.63
N LEU A 136 -22.78 3.99 6.14
CA LEU A 136 -22.81 3.34 7.44
C LEU A 136 -21.87 2.13 7.48
N LEU A 137 -21.90 1.29 6.45
CA LEU A 137 -21.09 0.08 6.38
C LEU A 137 -19.58 0.40 6.34
N VAL A 138 -19.16 1.37 5.53
CA VAL A 138 -17.76 1.81 5.48
C VAL A 138 -17.31 2.40 6.82
N ARG A 139 -18.16 3.16 7.52
CA ARG A 139 -17.83 3.65 8.87
C ARG A 139 -17.66 2.49 9.85
N CYS A 140 -18.51 1.48 9.77
CA CYS A 140 -18.36 0.24 10.55
C CYS A 140 -17.04 -0.49 10.25
N PHE A 141 -16.57 -0.49 9.00
CA PHE A 141 -15.27 -1.05 8.62
C PHE A 141 -14.12 -0.24 9.25
N ILE A 142 -14.14 1.08 9.12
CA ILE A 142 -13.13 1.98 9.70
C ILE A 142 -13.04 1.82 11.21
N VAL A 143 -14.18 1.79 11.91
CA VAL A 143 -14.21 1.55 13.36
C VAL A 143 -13.66 0.14 13.68
N GLY A 144 -14.04 -0.89 12.92
CA GLY A 144 -13.45 -2.23 13.06
C GLY A 144 -11.92 -2.23 12.93
N ALA A 145 -11.38 -1.50 11.95
CA ALA A 145 -9.94 -1.36 11.74
C ALA A 145 -9.24 -0.70 12.95
N THR A 146 -9.83 0.38 13.49
CA THR A 146 -9.27 1.05 14.67
C THR A 146 -9.26 0.15 15.91
N LEU A 147 -10.30 -0.67 16.10
CA LEU A 147 -10.40 -1.61 17.23
C LEU A 147 -9.35 -2.72 17.17
N VAL A 148 -8.90 -3.10 15.98
CA VAL A 148 -7.77 -4.04 15.82
C VAL A 148 -6.40 -3.35 15.80
N GLY A 149 -6.35 -2.03 16.00
CA GLY A 149 -5.11 -1.26 16.13
C GLY A 149 -4.52 -0.75 14.80
N LEU A 150 -5.30 -0.72 13.72
CA LEU A 150 -4.94 -0.02 12.47
C LEU A 150 -5.27 1.48 12.59
N ARG A 151 -4.71 2.30 11.69
CA ARG A 151 -5.03 3.74 11.61
C ARG A 151 -5.51 4.09 10.19
N PRO A 152 -6.80 3.82 9.87
CA PRO A 152 -7.37 3.97 8.52
C PRO A 152 -7.60 5.43 8.10
N VAL A 153 -6.56 6.26 8.14
CA VAL A 153 -6.64 7.71 7.85
C VAL A 153 -7.20 7.97 6.44
N ARG A 154 -6.72 7.23 5.43
CA ARG A 154 -7.20 7.37 4.05
C ARG A 154 -8.68 6.99 3.92
N GLY A 155 -9.08 5.87 4.50
CA GLY A 155 -10.47 5.41 4.51
C GLY A 155 -11.41 6.43 5.17
N ALA A 156 -10.99 6.99 6.31
CA ALA A 156 -11.75 8.06 6.99
C ALA A 156 -11.85 9.33 6.15
N GLY A 157 -10.75 9.75 5.50
CA GLY A 157 -10.74 10.89 4.60
C GLY A 157 -11.69 10.73 3.41
N TRP A 158 -11.67 9.57 2.74
CA TRP A 158 -12.61 9.27 1.66
C TRP A 158 -14.06 9.25 2.14
N TRP A 159 -14.31 8.62 3.29
CA TRP A 159 -15.65 8.60 3.88
C TRP A 159 -16.15 10.02 4.17
N GLN A 160 -15.30 10.89 4.73
CA GLN A 160 -15.66 12.27 5.05
C GLN A 160 -16.01 13.06 3.79
N ARG A 161 -15.26 12.84 2.69
CA ARG A 161 -15.55 13.43 1.38
C ARG A 161 -16.90 12.97 0.84
N ALA A 162 -17.19 11.68 0.89
CA ALA A 162 -18.50 11.13 0.51
C ALA A 162 -19.63 11.75 1.33
N TRP A 163 -19.46 11.81 2.66
CA TRP A 163 -20.44 12.39 3.57
C TRP A 163 -20.66 13.88 3.32
N ALA A 164 -19.61 14.65 2.99
CA ALA A 164 -19.76 16.05 2.65
C ALA A 164 -20.57 16.28 1.36
N ALA A 165 -20.49 15.35 0.40
CA ALA A 165 -21.21 15.43 -0.86
C ALA A 165 -22.72 15.15 -0.71
N VAL A 166 -23.11 14.24 0.21
CA VAL A 166 -24.49 13.69 0.24
C VAL A 166 -25.13 13.60 1.64
N GLY A 167 -24.38 13.88 2.70
CA GLY A 167 -24.73 13.53 4.08
C GLY A 167 -26.01 14.18 4.61
N GLY A 168 -26.40 15.34 4.07
CA GLY A 168 -27.68 16.00 4.39
C GLY A 168 -28.89 15.33 3.75
N ASP A 169 -28.69 14.56 2.67
CA ASP A 169 -29.76 13.99 1.85
C ASP A 169 -29.98 12.50 2.13
N VAL A 170 -29.00 11.81 2.73
CA VAL A 170 -29.12 10.38 3.04
C VAL A 170 -29.87 10.13 4.37
N PRO A 171 -30.81 9.16 4.40
CA PRO A 171 -31.64 8.92 5.58
C PRO A 171 -30.91 8.05 6.62
N LEU A 172 -29.88 8.59 7.26
CA LEU A 172 -29.13 7.92 8.34
C LEU A 172 -29.42 8.54 9.71
N PRO A 173 -29.54 7.72 10.78
CA PRO A 173 -29.51 8.23 12.14
C PRO A 173 -28.19 8.96 12.44
N PRO A 174 -28.15 9.85 13.45
CA PRO A 174 -26.92 10.53 13.80
C PRO A 174 -25.85 9.55 14.28
N PHE A 175 -24.62 9.81 13.85
CA PHE A 175 -23.46 9.08 14.33
C PHE A 175 -23.12 9.47 15.76
N ARG A 176 -22.60 8.50 16.53
CA ARG A 176 -22.07 8.74 17.87
C ARG A 176 -20.79 9.57 17.76
N ALA A 177 -20.59 10.45 18.74
CA ALA A 177 -19.32 11.13 18.94
C ALA A 177 -18.22 10.08 19.17
N ASP A 178 -17.11 10.22 18.46
CA ASP A 178 -16.00 9.29 18.50
C ASP A 178 -14.69 10.10 18.38
N PRO A 179 -13.93 10.28 19.47
CA PRO A 179 -12.71 11.07 19.43
C PRO A 179 -11.63 10.51 18.49
N VAL A 180 -11.62 9.19 18.28
CA VAL A 180 -10.68 8.54 17.35
C VAL A 180 -11.08 8.89 15.93
N TRP A 181 -12.38 8.87 15.65
CA TRP A 181 -12.91 9.33 14.37
C TRP A 181 -12.52 10.78 14.08
N ASP A 182 -12.70 11.67 15.06
CA ASP A 182 -12.34 13.09 14.92
C ASP A 182 -10.84 13.25 14.63
N GLU A 183 -9.98 12.49 15.31
CA GLU A 183 -8.54 12.47 15.03
C GLU A 183 -8.23 12.00 13.60
N LEU A 184 -8.85 10.91 13.15
CA LEU A 184 -8.66 10.36 11.81
C LEU A 184 -9.10 11.34 10.72
N VAL A 185 -10.21 12.04 10.93
CA VAL A 185 -10.73 13.03 9.98
C VAL A 185 -9.91 14.32 10.00
N LEU A 186 -9.39 14.74 11.17
CA LEU A 186 -8.49 15.90 11.29
C LEU A 186 -7.12 15.65 10.66
N ALA A 187 -6.64 14.41 10.66
CA ALA A 187 -5.48 14.02 9.87
C ALA A 187 -5.73 14.19 8.34
N GLY A 188 -6.99 14.37 7.95
CA GLY A 188 -7.47 14.48 6.58
C GLY A 188 -7.41 13.15 5.85
N PRO A 189 -7.99 13.04 4.64
CA PRO A 189 -7.31 12.19 3.66
C PRO A 189 -5.85 12.65 3.63
N PRO A 190 -4.86 11.78 3.33
CA PRO A 190 -3.61 12.35 2.83
C PRO A 190 -4.02 13.39 1.79
N GLU A 191 -3.56 14.64 1.93
CA GLU A 191 -3.51 15.54 0.77
C GLU A 191 -3.05 14.64 -0.35
N GLU A 192 -3.86 14.49 -1.40
CA GLU A 192 -3.61 13.50 -2.43
C GLU A 192 -2.10 13.48 -2.63
N GLY A 193 -1.45 12.37 -2.26
CA GLY A 193 -0.02 12.21 -2.51
C GLY A 193 0.26 12.18 -4.01
N GLY A 194 -0.72 12.51 -4.85
CA GLY A 194 -0.68 13.70 -5.67
C GLY A 194 0.60 14.46 -5.76
N ALA A 195 1.58 13.76 -6.34
CA ALA A 195 2.50 14.28 -7.31
C ALA A 195 2.06 15.64 -7.88
N ALA A 196 2.40 16.72 -7.18
CA ALA A 196 2.25 18.07 -7.67
C ALA A 196 3.53 18.45 -8.40
N VAL A 197 3.47 19.45 -9.27
CA VAL A 197 4.67 20.00 -9.93
C VAL A 197 5.75 20.36 -8.90
N ALA A 198 5.36 20.87 -7.73
CA ALA A 198 6.27 21.21 -6.64
C ALA A 198 7.02 19.99 -6.07
N ASP A 199 6.42 18.81 -6.04
CA ASP A 199 7.04 17.61 -5.49
C ASP A 199 8.18 17.11 -6.37
N PHE A 200 7.98 17.13 -7.70
CA PHE A 200 9.05 16.79 -8.65
C PHE A 200 10.19 17.81 -8.61
N ARG A 201 9.89 19.10 -8.49
CA ARG A 201 10.91 20.15 -8.37
C ARG A 201 11.80 19.96 -7.14
N ARG A 202 11.25 19.47 -6.02
CA ARG A 202 12.03 19.17 -4.80
C ARG A 202 13.00 18.00 -4.97
N LEU A 203 12.78 17.14 -5.96
CA LEU A 203 13.61 15.96 -6.22
C LEU A 203 14.76 16.25 -7.18
N GLU A 204 14.81 17.44 -7.78
CA GLU A 204 15.94 17.87 -8.60
C GLU A 204 17.21 18.10 -7.74
N PRO A 205 18.41 17.78 -8.26
CA PRO A 205 18.69 17.24 -9.59
C PRO A 205 18.62 15.70 -9.65
N GLY A 206 18.23 15.04 -8.56
CA GLY A 206 18.23 13.58 -8.45
C GLY A 206 17.21 12.93 -9.38
N LEU A 207 15.97 13.43 -9.42
CA LEU A 207 14.95 13.04 -10.39
C LEU A 207 14.50 14.27 -11.17
N THR A 208 14.54 14.18 -12.49
CA THR A 208 14.01 15.19 -13.41
C THR A 208 12.87 14.60 -14.22
N VAL A 209 11.93 15.44 -14.65
CA VAL A 209 10.74 15.02 -15.38
C VAL A 209 10.70 15.70 -16.75
N VAL A 210 10.39 14.93 -17.79
CA VAL A 210 10.16 15.45 -19.14
C VAL A 210 8.76 16.04 -19.24
N GLY A 211 8.67 17.34 -19.52
CA GLY A 211 7.38 18.02 -19.67
C GLY A 211 6.64 18.17 -18.34
N LEU A 212 7.35 18.56 -17.27
CA LEU A 212 6.73 18.74 -15.95
C LEU A 212 5.71 19.89 -15.96
N ASP A 213 4.44 19.51 -15.96
CA ASP A 213 3.29 20.40 -15.82
C ASP A 213 2.17 19.73 -14.99
N ASP A 214 1.04 20.41 -14.82
CA ASP A 214 -0.09 19.89 -14.07
C ASP A 214 -0.72 18.65 -14.75
N SER A 215 -0.57 18.52 -16.08
CA SER A 215 -1.03 17.33 -16.82
C SER A 215 -0.17 16.12 -16.44
N PHE A 216 1.16 16.26 -16.42
CA PHE A 216 2.07 15.22 -15.98
C PHE A 216 1.79 14.78 -14.54
N ALA A 217 1.66 15.75 -13.63
CA ALA A 217 1.29 15.54 -12.23
C ALA A 217 -0.02 14.72 -12.09
N SER A 218 -1.03 15.06 -12.91
CA SER A 218 -2.31 14.36 -12.95
C SER A 218 -2.21 12.96 -13.56
N SER A 219 -1.40 12.78 -14.61
CA SER A 219 -1.11 11.45 -15.17
C SER A 219 -0.35 10.57 -14.18
N TRP A 220 0.60 11.11 -13.43
CA TRP A 220 1.30 10.38 -12.39
C TRP A 220 0.32 9.89 -11.31
N ARG A 221 -0.53 10.78 -10.79
CA ARG A 221 -1.57 10.44 -9.80
C ARG A 221 -2.45 9.27 -10.21
N SER A 222 -2.88 9.28 -11.47
CA SER A 222 -3.83 8.29 -11.98
C SER A 222 -3.18 6.94 -12.33
N ARG A 223 -1.85 6.86 -12.45
CA ARG A 223 -1.19 5.70 -13.06
C ARG A 223 0.00 5.14 -12.29
N VAL A 224 0.65 5.93 -11.47
CA VAL A 224 1.81 5.50 -10.70
C VAL A 224 1.38 5.35 -9.24
N PRO A 225 1.34 4.12 -8.69
CA PRO A 225 0.76 3.84 -7.37
C PRO A 225 1.63 4.31 -6.19
N VAL A 226 2.70 5.08 -6.46
CA VAL A 226 3.66 5.55 -5.47
C VAL A 226 3.97 7.02 -5.65
N ALA A 227 4.23 7.71 -4.55
CA ALA A 227 4.62 9.12 -4.57
C ALA A 227 5.98 9.32 -5.29
N PRO A 228 6.22 10.48 -5.91
CA PRO A 228 7.47 10.77 -6.62
C PRO A 228 8.74 10.57 -5.77
N ALA A 229 8.68 10.91 -4.48
CA ALA A 229 9.80 10.74 -3.55
C ALA A 229 10.10 9.26 -3.28
N VAL A 230 9.06 8.42 -3.17
CA VAL A 230 9.20 6.96 -2.96
C VAL A 230 9.78 6.32 -4.22
N PHE A 231 9.30 6.73 -5.40
CA PHE A 231 9.84 6.31 -6.69
C PHE A 231 11.33 6.64 -6.81
N ALA A 232 11.70 7.92 -6.64
CA ALA A 232 13.08 8.39 -6.73
C ALA A 232 13.99 7.71 -5.69
N GLY A 233 13.54 7.64 -4.44
CA GLY A 233 14.29 7.06 -3.33
C GLY A 233 14.48 5.54 -3.44
N THR A 234 13.60 4.85 -4.17
CA THR A 234 13.77 3.42 -4.48
C THR A 234 14.75 3.24 -5.62
N LEU A 235 14.54 3.98 -6.72
CA LEU A 235 15.33 3.88 -7.93
C LEU A 235 16.81 4.23 -7.71
N LEU A 236 17.08 5.32 -6.99
CA LEU A 236 18.44 5.87 -6.84
C LEU A 236 19.16 5.36 -5.58
N ARG A 237 18.58 4.40 -4.85
CA ARG A 237 19.09 3.95 -3.56
C ARG A 237 20.50 3.39 -3.64
N GLY A 238 21.45 4.09 -3.01
CA GLY A 238 22.86 3.68 -2.95
C GLY A 238 23.63 3.90 -4.24
N LEU A 239 23.08 4.67 -5.19
CA LEU A 239 23.75 5.08 -6.41
C LEU A 239 24.25 6.52 -6.23
N ALA A 240 25.41 6.68 -5.59
CA ALA A 240 25.96 8.00 -5.28
C ALA A 240 26.16 8.82 -6.55
N GLY A 241 25.58 10.03 -6.59
CA GLY A 241 25.67 10.94 -7.73
C GLY A 241 24.85 10.54 -8.96
N ALA A 242 24.03 9.48 -8.89
CA ALA A 242 23.15 9.12 -9.98
C ALA A 242 21.99 10.11 -10.14
N ARG A 243 21.54 10.27 -11.37
CA ARG A 243 20.40 11.12 -11.75
C ARG A 243 19.44 10.32 -12.61
N ALA A 244 18.16 10.49 -12.40
CA ALA A 244 17.11 9.89 -13.20
C ALA A 244 16.33 10.97 -13.97
N ARG A 245 15.91 10.63 -15.18
CA ARG A 245 15.00 11.42 -16.01
C ARG A 245 13.80 10.55 -16.35
N VAL A 246 12.62 10.98 -15.93
CA VAL A 246 11.35 10.26 -16.09
C VAL A 246 10.51 10.91 -17.19
N ALA A 247 9.87 10.09 -18.01
CA ALA A 247 8.81 10.49 -18.92
C ALA A 247 7.59 9.60 -18.71
N LEU A 248 6.41 10.20 -18.80
CA LEU A 248 5.13 9.49 -18.73
C LEU A 248 4.31 9.90 -19.96
N HIS A 249 3.81 8.91 -20.69
CA HIS A 249 3.06 9.12 -21.92
C HIS A 249 1.55 9.10 -21.64
N PRO A 250 0.75 9.70 -22.54
CA PRO A 250 -0.70 9.77 -22.39
C PRO A 250 -1.42 8.41 -22.38
N ASP A 251 -0.80 7.35 -22.88
CA ASP A 251 -1.35 5.99 -22.84
C ASP A 251 -1.13 5.30 -21.46
N GLY A 252 -0.15 5.76 -20.68
CA GLY A 252 0.20 5.19 -19.37
C GLY A 252 1.54 4.47 -19.37
N SER A 253 2.13 4.32 -20.56
CA SER A 253 3.52 3.96 -20.72
C SER A 253 4.43 5.03 -20.14
N GLY A 254 5.64 4.65 -19.77
CA GLY A 254 6.64 5.60 -19.34
C GLY A 254 8.04 5.04 -19.48
N ALA A 255 8.99 5.94 -19.31
CA ALA A 255 10.41 5.65 -19.49
C ALA A 255 11.22 6.34 -18.41
N VAL A 256 12.30 5.69 -18.00
CA VAL A 256 13.30 6.26 -17.11
C VAL A 256 14.69 6.08 -17.70
N ASP A 257 15.41 7.18 -17.76
CA ASP A 257 16.83 7.22 -18.07
C ASP A 257 17.61 7.50 -16.78
N VAL A 258 18.41 6.55 -16.33
CA VAL A 258 19.29 6.70 -15.18
C VAL A 258 20.73 6.91 -15.65
N ALA A 259 21.29 8.07 -15.36
CA ALA A 259 22.70 8.38 -15.56
C ALA A 259 23.46 8.16 -14.25
N LEU A 260 24.50 7.34 -14.29
CA LEU A 260 25.43 7.09 -13.19
C LEU A 260 26.58 8.10 -13.27
N GLY A 261 26.99 8.66 -12.13
CA GLY A 261 28.06 9.66 -12.08
C GLY A 261 29.41 9.21 -12.65
N SER A 262 29.63 7.89 -12.82
CA SER A 262 30.84 7.29 -13.38
C SER A 262 30.78 7.05 -14.90
N GLY A 263 29.82 7.62 -15.62
CA GLY A 263 29.72 7.51 -17.09
C GLY A 263 28.90 6.31 -17.60
N GLY A 264 28.13 5.66 -16.72
CA GLY A 264 27.20 4.62 -17.12
C GLY A 264 25.77 5.13 -17.26
N ALA A 265 24.96 4.50 -18.10
CA ALA A 265 23.55 4.83 -18.26
C ALA A 265 22.70 3.57 -18.40
N VAL A 266 21.48 3.64 -17.86
CA VAL A 266 20.47 2.60 -18.04
C VAL A 266 19.14 3.23 -18.38
N ARG A 267 18.52 2.71 -19.44
CA ARG A 267 17.17 3.07 -19.85
C ARG A 267 16.23 1.91 -19.59
N PHE A 268 15.10 2.19 -18.97
CA PHE A 268 14.00 1.25 -18.92
C PHE A 268 12.66 1.90 -19.22
N GLY A 269 11.73 1.10 -19.74
CA GLY A 269 10.37 1.55 -20.06
C GLY A 269 9.32 0.51 -19.71
N TRP A 270 8.08 0.96 -19.65
CA TRP A 270 6.88 0.16 -19.45
C TRP A 270 5.78 0.64 -20.39
N SER A 271 4.92 -0.25 -20.90
CA SER A 271 3.92 0.07 -21.93
C SER A 271 2.61 -0.71 -21.75
N ASP A 272 1.95 -0.59 -20.59
CA ASP A 272 0.67 -1.24 -20.23
C ASP A 272 0.71 -2.68 -19.72
N VAL A 273 1.28 -2.81 -18.52
CA VAL A 273 1.04 -3.90 -17.55
C VAL A 273 1.93 -5.14 -17.75
N ASP A 274 2.48 -5.60 -16.62
CA ASP A 274 3.29 -6.80 -16.37
C ASP A 274 4.77 -6.84 -16.77
N GLU A 275 5.29 -5.94 -17.62
CA GLU A 275 6.69 -6.03 -18.06
C GLU A 275 7.48 -4.72 -17.92
N LEU A 276 8.58 -4.78 -17.19
CA LEU A 276 9.60 -3.73 -17.14
C LEU A 276 10.80 -4.11 -18.02
N ARG A 277 11.10 -3.32 -19.07
CA ARG A 277 12.18 -3.61 -20.03
C ARG A 277 13.40 -2.76 -19.77
N VAL A 278 14.56 -3.39 -19.58
CA VAL A 278 15.86 -2.70 -19.55
C VAL A 278 16.51 -2.80 -20.93
N ALA A 279 16.73 -1.67 -21.60
CA ALA A 279 17.10 -1.62 -23.02
C ALA A 279 18.60 -1.39 -23.27
N GLU A 280 19.31 -0.75 -22.35
CA GLU A 280 20.71 -0.39 -22.53
C GLU A 280 21.44 -0.37 -21.19
N VAL A 281 22.67 -0.88 -21.17
CA VAL A 281 23.56 -0.86 -20.02
C VAL A 281 24.96 -0.52 -20.53
N GLY A 282 25.36 0.75 -20.43
CA GLY A 282 26.68 1.21 -20.86
C GLY A 282 27.62 1.47 -19.67
N GLY A 283 28.90 1.11 -19.81
CA GLY A 283 30.04 1.72 -19.09
C GLY A 283 30.06 1.67 -17.55
N ALA A 284 29.14 0.96 -16.89
CA ALA A 284 29.03 0.95 -15.44
C ALA A 284 29.98 -0.05 -14.76
N HIS A 285 30.53 0.32 -13.59
CA HIS A 285 31.17 -0.64 -12.70
C HIS A 285 30.18 -1.76 -12.32
N HIS A 286 30.66 -3.00 -12.28
CA HIS A 286 29.82 -4.20 -12.09
C HIS A 286 28.90 -4.12 -10.87
N ASP A 287 29.37 -3.52 -9.77
CA ASP A 287 28.59 -3.34 -8.53
C ASP A 287 27.46 -2.32 -8.65
N LEU A 288 27.69 -1.22 -9.38
CA LEU A 288 26.67 -0.18 -9.62
C LEU A 288 25.55 -0.71 -10.52
N LEU A 289 25.92 -1.46 -11.55
CA LEU A 289 24.96 -2.14 -12.41
C LEU A 289 24.10 -3.09 -11.58
N ARG A 290 24.72 -3.94 -10.77
CA ARG A 290 24.01 -4.90 -9.94
C ARG A 290 23.05 -4.24 -8.95
N ARG A 291 23.48 -3.13 -8.34
CA ARG A 291 22.63 -2.34 -7.44
C ARG A 291 21.45 -1.72 -8.16
N LEU A 292 21.68 -1.22 -9.38
CA LEU A 292 20.63 -0.64 -10.21
C LEU A 292 19.59 -1.69 -10.63
N LEU A 293 20.02 -2.88 -11.06
CA LEU A 293 19.10 -3.98 -11.37
C LEU A 293 18.22 -4.35 -10.16
N LEU A 294 18.80 -4.40 -8.95
CA LEU A 294 18.04 -4.63 -7.72
C LEU A 294 17.04 -3.50 -7.44
N ASN A 295 17.43 -2.24 -7.65
CA ASN A 295 16.53 -1.11 -7.48
C ASN A 295 15.39 -1.15 -8.50
N THR A 296 15.68 -1.57 -9.73
CA THR A 296 14.71 -1.78 -10.81
C THR A 296 13.72 -2.90 -10.46
N GLU A 297 14.16 -4.03 -9.90
CA GLU A 297 13.27 -5.10 -9.43
C GLU A 297 12.36 -4.62 -8.28
N ARG A 298 12.91 -3.87 -7.32
CA ARG A 298 12.13 -3.30 -6.21
C ARG A 298 11.12 -2.28 -6.72
N LEU A 299 11.53 -1.44 -7.65
CA LEU A 299 10.64 -0.49 -8.30
C LEU A 299 9.53 -1.23 -9.05
N ALA A 300 9.86 -2.33 -9.74
CA ALA A 300 8.87 -3.13 -10.44
C ALA A 300 7.82 -3.71 -9.50
N ALA A 301 8.24 -4.24 -8.35
CA ALA A 301 7.34 -4.72 -7.32
C ALA A 301 6.45 -3.60 -6.74
N LEU A 302 7.01 -2.41 -6.50
CA LEU A 302 6.25 -1.24 -6.05
C LEU A 302 5.22 -0.76 -7.07
N LEU A 303 5.51 -0.91 -8.35
CA LEU A 303 4.62 -0.54 -9.46
C LEU A 303 3.62 -1.66 -9.80
N GLY A 304 3.71 -2.82 -9.14
CA GLY A 304 2.81 -3.95 -9.35
C GLY A 304 3.12 -4.80 -10.61
N PHE A 305 4.32 -4.71 -11.17
CA PHE A 305 4.68 -5.53 -12.33
C PHE A 305 4.95 -6.99 -11.93
N GLY A 306 4.32 -7.93 -12.61
CA GLY A 306 4.53 -9.37 -12.42
C GLY A 306 5.87 -9.89 -12.95
N ARG A 307 6.53 -9.16 -13.85
CA ARG A 307 7.79 -9.59 -14.50
C ARG A 307 8.73 -8.43 -14.83
N VAL A 308 10.03 -8.69 -14.71
CA VAL A 308 11.10 -7.82 -15.23
C VAL A 308 11.83 -8.57 -16.35
N VAL A 309 12.04 -7.91 -17.49
CA VAL A 309 12.73 -8.48 -18.65
C VAL A 309 13.94 -7.61 -18.99
N PHE A 310 15.09 -8.26 -19.09
CA PHE A 310 16.34 -7.61 -19.45
C PHE A 310 16.61 -7.84 -20.94
N ALA A 311 16.46 -6.80 -21.75
CA ALA A 311 16.77 -6.82 -23.17
C ALA A 311 18.20 -6.30 -23.36
N ALA A 312 19.18 -7.18 -23.13
CA ALA A 312 20.58 -6.87 -23.39
C ALA A 312 20.84 -6.91 -24.91
N GLY A 313 21.30 -5.81 -25.50
CA GLY A 313 21.94 -5.83 -26.82
C GLY A 313 23.17 -6.75 -26.82
N VAL A 314 23.61 -7.19 -28.00
CA VAL A 314 24.66 -8.22 -28.22
C VAL A 314 25.95 -7.96 -27.42
N ASP A 315 26.26 -6.71 -27.08
CA ASP A 315 27.45 -6.33 -26.30
C ASP A 315 27.31 -6.53 -24.77
N ALA A 316 26.09 -6.58 -24.22
CA ALA A 316 25.86 -6.79 -22.79
C ALA A 316 25.93 -8.28 -22.37
N VAL A 317 25.80 -9.21 -23.33
CA VAL A 317 25.99 -10.65 -23.10
C VAL A 317 27.47 -11.00 -22.86
N ALA A 318 28.40 -10.19 -23.40
CA ALA A 318 29.85 -10.39 -23.22
C ALA A 318 30.35 -10.09 -21.80
N ALA A 319 29.58 -9.35 -20.99
CA ALA A 319 29.94 -8.99 -19.62
C ALA A 319 29.60 -10.08 -18.57
N ALA A 320 29.01 -11.21 -18.98
CA ALA A 320 28.68 -12.31 -18.08
C ALA A 320 29.31 -13.66 -18.49
N PRO A 321 30.66 -13.79 -18.53
CA PRO A 321 31.28 -15.09 -18.67
C PRO A 321 31.21 -15.81 -17.31
N GLY A 322 30.07 -16.48 -17.03
CA GLY A 322 29.96 -17.31 -15.82
C GLY A 322 28.57 -17.55 -15.26
N GLY A 323 27.48 -17.20 -15.98
CA GLY A 323 26.15 -17.21 -15.37
C GLY A 323 26.06 -16.21 -14.21
N TYR A 324 24.85 -15.85 -13.79
CA TYR A 324 24.67 -14.92 -12.68
C TYR A 324 25.26 -15.53 -11.39
N PRO A 325 26.33 -14.98 -10.80
CA PRO A 325 26.74 -15.37 -9.47
C PRO A 325 25.64 -14.87 -8.54
N ARG A 326 24.83 -15.79 -8.01
CA ARG A 326 23.95 -15.49 -6.88
C ARG A 326 24.87 -15.01 -5.76
N ASP A 327 24.59 -13.83 -5.24
CA ASP A 327 25.26 -13.30 -4.05
C ASP A 327 25.39 -14.41 -3.00
N PRO A 328 26.56 -14.63 -2.39
CA PRO A 328 26.66 -15.51 -1.23
C PRO A 328 25.77 -15.08 -0.05
N GLU A 329 25.43 -13.79 0.07
CA GLU A 329 24.50 -13.27 1.08
C GLU A 329 23.03 -13.50 0.69
N LEU A 330 22.66 -13.25 -0.58
CA LEU A 330 21.33 -13.57 -1.12
C LEU A 330 21.08 -15.08 -1.18
N PHE A 331 22.10 -15.90 -1.46
CA PHE A 331 22.02 -17.35 -1.40
C PHE A 331 21.85 -17.84 0.04
N ARG A 332 22.48 -17.20 1.02
CA ARG A 332 22.23 -17.46 2.46
C ARG A 332 20.82 -17.04 2.87
N LEU A 333 20.34 -15.88 2.44
CA LEU A 333 18.95 -15.41 2.67
C LEU A 333 17.92 -16.33 2.00
N LEU A 334 18.18 -16.82 0.79
CA LEU A 334 17.29 -17.72 0.05
C LEU A 334 17.34 -19.18 0.54
N ARG A 335 18.44 -19.63 1.18
CA ARG A 335 18.58 -21.00 1.70
C ARG A 335 18.09 -21.16 3.15
N HIS A 336 17.94 -20.06 3.90
CA HIS A 336 17.17 -20.04 5.15
C HIS A 336 15.66 -19.82 4.93
N SER A 337 15.23 -19.79 3.66
CA SER A 337 13.84 -19.65 3.24
C SER A 337 13.30 -20.91 2.53
N ARG A 338 13.81 -22.11 2.86
CA ARG A 338 13.24 -23.40 2.47
C ARG A 338 12.95 -24.26 3.68
#